data_AF-A0A1W0WAP5-F1
#
_entry.id   AF-A0A1W0WAP5-F1
#
_cell.length_a   1.000
_cell.length_b   1.000
_cell.length_c   1.000
_cell.angle_alpha   90.00
_cell.angle_beta   90.00
_cell.angle_gamma   90.00
#
_symmetry.space_group_name_H-M   'P 1'
#
loop_
_entity.id
_entity.type
_entity.pdbx_description
1 polymer ?
#
loop_
_entity_poly.entity_id
_entity_poly.type
_entity_poly.pdbx_seq_one_letter_code
_entity_poly.pdbx_strand_id
1 'polypeptide(L)'
;MNDYGGIRDCYYRKKGKPVPESRTKMWKQKFPKKMMCAAGVSYRDPTSIYFVPPTSKVDSAFFLNNIVKPIVEKDIPRLYPGEEHKVILHFDSASSHTTSAVYSYLKSKKVKYIGKED
;
A
#
# COMPACT_ATOMS: atom_id res chain seq x y z
N MET A 1 36.75 -6.97 18.01
CA MET A 1 36.30 -8.31 17.54
C MET A 1 34.78 -8.23 17.49
N ASN A 2 34.18 -8.52 16.33
CA ASN A 2 32.81 -8.10 15.99
C ASN A 2 31.73 -8.86 16.79
N ASP A 3 30.87 -8.12 17.49
CA ASP A 3 29.65 -8.62 18.11
C ASP A 3 28.62 -9.00 17.03
N TYR A 4 28.60 -10.28 16.67
CA TYR A 4 27.59 -10.86 15.78
C TYR A 4 26.46 -11.57 16.55
N GLY A 5 25.94 -10.93 17.59
CA GLY A 5 24.84 -11.44 18.42
C GLY A 5 23.43 -11.28 17.82
N GLY A 6 23.30 -10.78 16.59
CA GLY A 6 22.01 -10.65 15.92
C GLY A 6 21.51 -11.99 15.38
N ILE A 7 20.25 -12.35 15.67
CA ILE A 7 19.55 -13.44 14.99
C ILE A 7 19.52 -13.10 13.48
N ARG A 8 20.28 -13.84 12.67
CA ARG A 8 20.32 -13.65 11.22
C ARG A 8 19.20 -14.45 10.55
N ASP A 9 18.33 -13.78 9.80
CA ASP A 9 17.18 -14.39 9.11
C ASP A 9 17.55 -15.15 7.83
N CYS A 10 18.76 -14.91 7.27
CA CYS A 10 19.23 -15.54 6.04
C CYS A 10 20.63 -16.17 6.22
N TYR A 11 20.87 -17.33 5.60
CA TYR A 11 22.18 -17.99 5.56
C TYR A 11 22.62 -18.27 4.11
N TYR A 12 23.92 -18.12 3.85
CA TYR A 12 24.52 -18.44 2.56
C TYR A 12 24.79 -19.94 2.44
N ARG A 13 24.32 -20.57 1.36
CA ARG A 13 24.66 -21.96 1.02
C ARG A 13 25.76 -21.98 -0.04
N LYS A 14 26.87 -22.67 0.24
CA LYS A 14 27.91 -22.94 -0.77
C LYS A 14 27.49 -24.16 -1.59
N LYS A 15 27.51 -24.05 -2.92
CA LYS A 15 27.15 -25.14 -3.85
C LYS A 15 28.03 -26.37 -3.57
N GLY A 16 27.40 -27.54 -3.39
CA GLY A 16 28.10 -28.82 -3.22
C GLY A 16 28.51 -29.23 -1.80
N LYS A 17 28.21 -28.45 -0.75
CA LYS A 17 28.46 -28.88 0.64
C LYS A 17 27.15 -29.19 1.38
N PRO A 18 27.07 -30.29 2.15
CA PRO A 18 25.90 -30.59 2.98
C PRO A 18 25.79 -29.54 4.11
N VAL A 19 24.56 -29.08 4.37
CA VAL A 19 24.28 -28.13 5.46
C VAL A 19 23.69 -28.93 6.62
N PRO A 20 24.21 -28.79 7.86
CA PRO A 20 23.62 -29.44 9.03
C PRO A 20 22.17 -29.01 9.23
N GLU A 21 21.29 -29.97 9.51
CA GLU A 21 19.84 -29.74 9.64
C GLU A 21 19.51 -28.75 10.78
N SER A 22 20.33 -28.75 11.84
CA SER A 22 20.31 -27.79 12.95
C SER A 22 20.58 -26.33 12.55
N ARG A 23 21.19 -26.12 11.37
CA ARG A 23 21.47 -24.78 10.79
C ARG A 23 20.53 -24.40 9.66
N THR A 24 19.70 -25.34 9.18
CA THR A 24 18.60 -25.04 8.27
C THR A 24 17.35 -24.74 9.08
N LYS A 25 17.20 -23.50 9.57
CA LYS A 25 15.87 -23.01 9.89
C LYS A 25 15.14 -22.87 8.56
N MET A 26 14.24 -23.81 8.24
CA MET A 26 13.28 -23.61 7.17
C MET A 26 12.39 -22.44 7.56
N TRP A 27 12.79 -21.22 7.20
CA TRP A 27 11.88 -20.11 7.17
C TRP A 27 10.81 -20.44 6.13
N LYS A 28 9.72 -21.05 6.58
CA LYS A 28 8.44 -21.04 5.87
C LYS A 28 7.84 -19.65 6.05
N GLN A 29 8.58 -18.59 5.71
CA GLN A 29 7.91 -17.34 5.39
C GLN A 29 7.12 -17.67 4.12
N LYS A 30 5.84 -18.03 4.29
CA LYS A 30 4.91 -18.16 3.18
C LYS A 30 4.68 -16.74 2.69
N PHE A 31 5.65 -16.18 1.98
CA PHE A 31 5.41 -14.98 1.20
C PHE A 31 4.17 -15.28 0.36
N PRO A 32 3.13 -14.45 0.48
CA PRO A 32 1.93 -14.69 -0.30
C PRO A 32 2.35 -14.67 -1.78
N LYS A 33 1.85 -15.63 -2.57
CA LYS A 33 2.21 -15.76 -3.99
C LYS A 33 1.96 -14.48 -4.79
N LYS A 34 1.07 -13.63 -4.28
CA LYS A 34 0.73 -12.31 -4.82
C LYS A 34 0.56 -11.35 -3.65
N MET A 35 1.02 -10.13 -3.83
CA MET A 35 0.78 -9.03 -2.91
C MET A 35 0.13 -7.90 -3.70
N MET A 36 -0.93 -7.32 -3.15
CA MET A 36 -1.57 -6.15 -3.73
C MET A 36 -1.29 -4.97 -2.81
N CYS A 37 -0.93 -3.84 -3.42
CA CYS A 37 -0.75 -2.59 -2.72
C CYS A 37 -1.37 -1.46 -3.54
N ALA A 38 -1.79 -0.40 -2.87
CA ALA A 38 -2.22 0.83 -3.49
C ALA A 38 -1.25 1.95 -3.09
N ALA A 39 -0.90 2.78 -4.06
CA ALA A 39 -0.14 3.99 -3.86
C ALA A 39 -0.58 5.00 -4.92
N GLY A 40 -0.59 6.28 -4.55
CA GLY A 40 -0.70 7.41 -5.46
C GLY A 40 0.68 8.03 -5.70
N VAL A 41 0.81 8.70 -6.84
CA VAL A 41 1.99 9.50 -7.17
C VAL A 41 1.52 10.92 -7.47
N SER A 42 2.24 11.90 -6.95
CA SER A 42 2.00 13.32 -7.20
C SER A 42 3.28 14.00 -7.68
N TYR A 43 3.20 15.27 -8.09
CA TYR A 43 4.39 16.03 -8.52
C TYR A 43 5.43 16.15 -7.40
N ARG A 44 4.99 16.26 -6.14
CA ARG A 44 5.90 16.48 -5.01
C ARG A 44 6.58 15.19 -4.56
N ASP A 45 5.78 14.16 -4.31
CA ASP A 45 6.23 12.87 -3.79
C ASP A 45 5.12 11.81 -3.89
N PRO A 46 5.45 10.52 -3.73
CA PRO A 46 4.46 9.45 -3.62
C PRO A 46 3.69 9.50 -2.28
N THR A 47 2.48 8.92 -2.30
CA THR A 47 1.74 8.62 -1.07
C THR A 47 2.41 7.49 -0.30
N SER A 48 1.93 7.24 0.91
CA SER A 48 2.24 5.98 1.60
C SER A 48 1.80 4.78 0.76
N ILE A 49 2.48 3.64 0.91
CA ILE A 49 2.08 2.38 0.30
C ILE A 49 1.08 1.68 1.23
N TYR A 50 -0.11 1.43 0.72
CA TYR A 50 -1.20 0.79 1.45
C TYR A 50 -1.32 -0.68 1.02
N PHE A 51 -0.96 -1.59 1.92
CA PHE A 51 -1.01 -3.02 1.62
C PHE A 51 -2.43 -3.57 1.75
N VAL A 52 -2.85 -4.31 0.73
CA VAL A 52 -4.11 -5.06 0.73
C VAL A 52 -3.83 -6.47 1.26
N PRO A 53 -4.58 -6.95 2.27
CA PRO A 53 -4.38 -8.31 2.76
C PRO A 53 -4.59 -9.35 1.65
N PRO A 54 -3.78 -10.44 1.59
CA PRO A 54 -3.76 -11.37 0.45
C PRO A 54 -5.08 -12.06 0.13
N THR A 55 -5.99 -12.18 1.10
CA THR A 55 -7.30 -12.82 0.98
C THR A 55 -8.44 -11.83 0.78
N SER A 56 -8.17 -10.53 0.82
CA SER A 56 -9.19 -9.49 0.76
C SER A 56 -9.48 -9.10 -0.68
N LYS A 57 -10.76 -9.09 -1.04
CA LYS A 57 -11.23 -8.43 -2.26
C LYS A 57 -11.26 -6.92 -1.97
N VAL A 58 -10.70 -6.12 -2.88
CA VAL A 58 -10.86 -4.66 -2.82
C VAL A 58 -12.28 -4.32 -3.27
N ASP A 59 -13.22 -4.37 -2.33
CA ASP A 59 -14.54 -3.78 -2.52
C ASP A 59 -14.50 -2.27 -2.27
N SER A 60 -15.62 -1.61 -2.48
CA SER A 60 -15.75 -0.17 -2.34
C SER A 60 -15.54 0.32 -0.91
N ALA A 61 -15.96 -0.46 0.09
CA ALA A 61 -15.80 -0.09 1.49
C ALA A 61 -14.33 -0.20 1.91
N PHE A 62 -13.65 -1.24 1.46
CA PHE A 62 -12.22 -1.42 1.65
C PHE A 62 -11.44 -0.30 0.97
N PHE A 63 -11.73 -0.02 -0.31
CA PHE A 63 -11.07 1.06 -1.06
C PHE A 63 -11.24 2.41 -0.36
N LEU A 64 -12.48 2.75 0.03
CA LEU A 64 -12.77 3.99 0.72
C LEU A 64 -12.02 4.11 2.06
N ASN A 65 -12.12 3.10 2.91
CA ASN A 65 -11.63 3.19 4.29
C ASN A 65 -10.12 3.00 4.41
N ASN A 66 -9.54 2.13 3.60
CA ASN A 66 -8.13 1.75 3.74
C ASN A 66 -7.21 2.46 2.75
N ILE A 67 -7.75 3.04 1.67
CA ILE A 67 -6.98 3.73 0.63
C ILE A 67 -7.35 5.22 0.57
N VAL A 68 -8.60 5.55 0.22
CA VAL A 68 -9.01 6.93 -0.06
C VAL A 68 -8.95 7.82 1.19
N LYS A 69 -9.52 7.36 2.32
CA LYS A 69 -9.50 8.10 3.58
C LYS A 69 -8.07 8.43 4.04
N PRO A 70 -7.15 7.44 4.15
CA PRO A 70 -5.76 7.71 4.48
C PRO A 70 -5.06 8.68 3.51
N ILE A 71 -5.30 8.57 2.20
CA ILE A 71 -4.73 9.51 1.23
C ILE A 71 -5.24 10.92 1.50
N VAL A 72 -6.55 11.11 1.66
CA VAL A 72 -7.17 12.43 1.86
C VAL A 72 -6.78 13.05 3.20
N GLU A 73 -6.75 12.26 4.26
CA GLU A 73 -6.60 12.78 5.63
C GLU A 73 -5.14 12.85 6.09
N LYS A 74 -4.24 12.08 5.48
CA LYS A 74 -2.82 12.00 5.89
C LYS A 74 -1.86 12.37 4.78
N ASP A 75 -1.98 11.76 3.60
CA ASP A 75 -0.99 12.01 2.54
C ASP A 75 -1.16 13.37 1.89
N ILE A 76 -2.39 13.83 1.61
CA ILE A 76 -2.61 15.15 1.00
C ILE A 76 -2.05 16.28 1.89
N PRO A 77 -2.39 16.39 3.19
CA PRO A 77 -1.81 17.43 4.05
C PRO A 77 -0.28 17.32 4.20
N ARG A 78 0.26 16.09 4.19
CA ARG A 78 1.71 15.86 4.24
C ARG A 78 2.41 16.31 2.97
N LEU A 79 1.84 16.01 1.80
CA LEU A 79 2.43 16.31 0.50
C LEU A 79 2.22 17.78 0.11
N TYR A 80 1.05 18.34 0.41
CA TYR A 80 0.63 19.68 0.00
C TYR A 80 0.15 20.53 1.19
N PRO A 81 0.99 20.76 2.22
CA PRO A 81 0.60 21.53 3.40
C PRO A 81 0.16 22.96 3.01
N GLY A 82 -1.07 23.33 3.37
CA GLY A 82 -1.68 24.63 3.06
C GLY A 82 -2.18 24.78 1.61
N GLU A 83 -1.92 23.79 0.75
CA GLU A 83 -2.33 23.77 -0.66
C GLU A 83 -3.26 22.59 -0.98
N GLU A 84 -3.87 21.98 0.03
CA GLU A 84 -4.70 20.78 -0.10
C GLU A 84 -5.87 21.00 -1.09
N HIS A 85 -6.41 22.23 -1.12
CA HIS A 85 -7.49 22.66 -2.02
C HIS A 85 -7.12 22.70 -3.52
N LYS A 86 -5.81 22.64 -3.83
CA LYS A 86 -5.30 22.55 -5.21
C LYS A 86 -5.19 21.10 -5.70
N VAL A 87 -5.24 20.13 -4.79
CA VAL A 87 -5.09 18.72 -5.13
C VAL A 87 -6.35 18.19 -5.81
N ILE A 88 -6.14 17.47 -6.91
CA ILE A 88 -7.18 16.76 -7.65
C ILE A 88 -6.82 15.27 -7.61
N LEU A 89 -7.72 14.44 -7.08
CA LEU A 89 -7.54 12.99 -7.06
C LEU A 89 -7.95 12.35 -8.38
N HIS A 90 -7.14 11.40 -8.86
CA HIS A 90 -7.41 10.59 -10.03
C HIS A 90 -7.13 9.12 -9.69
N PHE A 91 -8.09 8.25 -9.96
CA PHE A 91 -7.96 6.80 -9.94
C PHE A 91 -8.76 6.20 -11.11
N ASP A 92 -8.46 4.96 -11.49
CA ASP A 92 -9.14 4.27 -12.58
C ASP A 92 -10.62 4.00 -12.26
N SER A 93 -11.41 3.74 -13.31
CA SER A 93 -12.86 3.55 -13.22
C SER A 93 -13.27 2.13 -12.80
N ALA A 94 -12.47 1.46 -11.97
CA ALA A 94 -12.86 0.18 -11.40
C ALA A 94 -14.18 0.31 -10.61
N SER A 95 -15.04 -0.70 -10.67
CA SER A 95 -16.37 -0.65 -10.07
C SER A 95 -16.35 -0.37 -8.57
N SER A 96 -15.30 -0.78 -7.86
CA SER A 96 -15.09 -0.48 -6.46
C SER A 96 -14.81 1.01 -6.20
N HIS A 97 -14.12 1.68 -7.13
CA HIS A 97 -13.64 3.07 -7.00
C HIS A 97 -14.73 4.09 -7.36
N THR A 98 -15.64 3.74 -8.27
CA THR A 98 -16.66 4.67 -8.80
C THR A 98 -18.00 4.59 -8.08
N THR A 99 -18.03 4.10 -6.84
CA THR A 99 -19.29 4.00 -6.08
C THR A 99 -19.75 5.34 -5.52
N SER A 100 -21.07 5.46 -5.31
CA SER A 100 -21.68 6.62 -4.68
C SER A 100 -21.07 6.94 -3.31
N ALA A 101 -20.69 5.91 -2.53
CA ALA A 101 -20.05 6.08 -1.24
C ALA A 101 -18.70 6.80 -1.33
N VAL A 102 -17.86 6.43 -2.31
CA VAL A 102 -16.56 7.06 -2.53
C VAL A 102 -16.74 8.52 -2.95
N TYR A 103 -17.59 8.78 -3.95
CA TYR A 103 -17.83 10.15 -4.39
C TYR A 103 -18.50 11.02 -3.33
N SER A 104 -19.42 10.47 -2.54
CA SER A 104 -20.07 11.20 -1.44
C SER A 104 -19.05 11.59 -0.37
N TYR A 105 -18.11 10.69 -0.05
CA TYR A 105 -17.02 11.01 0.86
C TYR A 105 -16.14 12.14 0.32
N LEU A 106 -15.68 12.06 -0.94
CA LEU A 106 -14.84 13.08 -1.55
C LEU A 106 -15.52 14.46 -1.58
N LYS A 107 -16.82 14.49 -1.93
CA LYS A 107 -17.66 15.70 -1.87
C LYS A 107 -17.76 16.24 -0.45
N SER A 108 -18.01 15.38 0.55
CA SER A 108 -18.11 15.79 1.96
C SER A 108 -16.81 16.43 2.49
N LYS A 109 -15.65 15.96 1.99
CA LYS A 109 -14.33 16.49 2.31
C LYS A 109 -13.91 17.66 1.42
N LYS A 110 -14.76 18.08 0.48
CA LYS A 110 -14.49 19.15 -0.50
C LYS A 110 -13.21 18.90 -1.33
N VAL A 111 -12.88 17.62 -1.57
CA VAL A 111 -11.73 17.23 -2.38
C VAL A 111 -12.15 17.18 -3.85
N LYS A 112 -11.35 17.79 -4.73
CA LYS A 112 -11.56 17.72 -6.18
C LYS A 112 -11.12 16.35 -6.69
N TYR A 113 -11.83 15.80 -7.67
CA TYR A 113 -11.51 14.51 -8.25
C TYR A 113 -11.88 14.45 -9.73
N ILE A 114 -11.19 13.61 -10.49
CA ILE A 114 -11.53 13.25 -11.87
C ILE A 114 -12.45 12.03 -11.80
N GLY A 115 -13.70 12.22 -12.22
CA GLY A 115 -14.70 11.15 -12.30
C GLY A 115 -14.55 10.33 -13.58
N LYS A 116 -15.32 9.26 -13.67
CA LYS A 116 -15.50 8.50 -14.91
C LYS A 116 -16.12 9.43 -15.97
N GLU A 117 -15.57 9.40 -17.19
CA GLU A 117 -16.20 10.05 -18.36
C GLU A 117 -17.55 9.38 -18.65
N ASP A 118 -18.58 10.19 -18.89
CA ASP A 118 -19.93 9.74 -19.24
C ASP A 118 -19.96 9.06 -20.63
#